data_AF-A0A497BCF6-F1
#
_entry.id   AF-A0A497BCF6-F1
#
_cell.length_a   1.000
_cell.length_b   1.000
_cell.length_c   1.000
_cell.angle_alpha   90.00
_cell.angle_beta   90.00
_cell.angle_gamma   90.00
#
_symmetry.space_group_name_H-M   'P 1'
#
loop_
_entity.id
_entity.type
_entity.pdbx_description
1 polymer ?
#
loop_
_entity_poly.entity_id
_entity_poly.type
_entity_poly.pdbx_seq_one_letter_code
_entity_poly.pdbx_strand_id
1 'polypeptide(L)'
;MDTRIFVDANVPMYAHGASHTYRQPCQASLQRITAENIPVVTSSEVVQEIIHRYLSLQRPRQAVQVASDFMTVVPSVLPATQSDIEYVLRLIPSYPGLSARDLLHVAVMLNNDIAQILSADAHFDQVEEVDRLDPASFAAQ
;
A
#
# COMPACT_ATOMS: atom_id res chain seq x y z
N MET A 1 -19.23 -2.85 -2.36
CA MET A 1 -17.82 -2.59 -2.03
C MET A 1 -17.03 -3.81 -2.38
N ASP A 2 -15.88 -3.59 -3.00
CA ASP A 2 -14.93 -4.64 -3.34
C ASP A 2 -14.37 -5.28 -2.07
N THR A 3 -14.17 -6.59 -2.07
CA THR A 3 -13.61 -7.32 -0.92
C THR A 3 -12.08 -7.39 -0.96
N ARG A 4 -11.44 -6.85 -2.00
CA ARG A 4 -9.98 -6.79 -2.13
C ARG A 4 -9.39 -5.80 -1.13
N ILE A 5 -8.22 -6.14 -0.59
CA ILE A 5 -7.44 -5.27 0.28
C ILE A 5 -6.34 -4.58 -0.54
N PHE A 6 -6.27 -3.25 -0.46
CA PHE A 6 -5.17 -2.49 -1.04
C PHE A 6 -3.89 -2.67 -0.20
N VAL A 7 -2.76 -3.02 -0.81
CA VAL A 7 -1.49 -3.18 -0.10
C VAL A 7 -0.57 -2.01 -0.41
N ASP A 8 -0.20 -1.30 0.64
CA ASP A 8 0.65 -0.10 0.60
C ASP A 8 2.14 -0.43 0.42
N ALA A 9 2.92 0.53 -0.06
CA ALA A 9 4.36 0.42 -0.31
C ALA A 9 5.15 0.08 0.97
N ASN A 10 4.71 0.61 2.12
CA ASN A 10 5.45 0.41 3.36
C ASN A 10 5.47 -1.06 3.83
N VAL A 11 4.49 -1.87 3.45
CA VAL A 11 4.40 -3.29 3.84
C VAL A 11 5.58 -4.10 3.29
N PRO A 12 5.81 -4.20 1.97
CA PRO A 12 6.97 -4.90 1.43
C PRO A 12 8.30 -4.21 1.80
N MET A 13 8.32 -2.89 1.95
CA MET A 13 9.53 -2.17 2.37
C MET A 13 9.95 -2.50 3.80
N TYR A 14 9.01 -2.57 4.76
CA TYR A 14 9.30 -2.99 6.12
C TYR A 14 9.66 -4.47 6.20
N ALA A 15 8.99 -5.32 5.41
CA ALA A 15 9.29 -6.76 5.37
C ALA A 15 10.74 -7.05 4.93
N HIS A 16 11.28 -6.26 3.99
CA HIS A 16 12.66 -6.36 3.51
C HIS A 16 13.65 -5.44 4.25
N GLY A 17 13.16 -4.50 5.03
CA GLY A 17 13.92 -3.42 5.64
C GLY A 17 14.86 -3.85 6.77
N ALA A 18 15.55 -2.86 7.33
CA ALA A 18 16.34 -3.03 8.54
C ALA A 18 15.46 -3.40 9.74
N SER A 19 16.07 -3.65 10.91
CA SER A 19 15.32 -3.95 12.13
C SER A 19 14.31 -2.83 12.44
N HIS A 20 13.03 -3.19 12.50
CA HIS A 20 11.91 -2.30 12.80
C HIS A 20 10.77 -3.10 13.44
N THR A 21 9.97 -2.47 14.29
CA THR A 21 8.84 -3.13 14.97
C THR A 21 7.84 -3.75 13.97
N TYR A 22 7.63 -3.12 12.82
CA TYR A 22 6.75 -3.64 11.77
C TYR A 22 7.39 -4.69 10.83
N ARG A 23 8.68 -5.01 10.98
CA ARG A 23 9.34 -5.96 10.07
C ARG A 23 8.68 -7.35 10.11
N GLN A 24 8.56 -7.93 11.31
CA GLN A 24 7.94 -9.24 11.49
C GLN A 24 6.44 -9.22 11.17
N PRO A 25 5.65 -8.24 11.66
CA PRO A 25 4.27 -8.07 11.24
C PRO A 25 4.07 -8.06 9.72
N CYS A 26 4.83 -7.23 8.99
CA CYS A 26 4.67 -7.14 7.53
C CYS A 26 5.06 -8.44 6.81
N GLN A 27 6.10 -9.14 7.28
CA GLN A 27 6.45 -10.46 6.74
C GLN A 27 5.31 -11.48 6.94
N ALA A 28 4.75 -11.52 8.15
CA ALA A 28 3.64 -12.41 8.47
C ALA A 28 2.38 -12.05 7.69
N SER A 29 2.06 -10.76 7.51
CA SER A 29 0.93 -10.31 6.67
C SER A 29 1.06 -10.77 5.22
N LEU A 30 2.24 -10.61 4.61
CA LEU A 30 2.49 -11.06 3.23
C LEU A 30 2.39 -12.59 3.12
N GLN A 31 2.92 -13.33 4.10
CA GLN A 31 2.78 -14.78 4.16
C GLN A 31 1.32 -15.22 4.29
N ARG A 32 0.54 -14.55 5.14
CA ARG A 32 -0.88 -14.79 5.35
C ARG A 32 -1.67 -14.59 4.06
N ILE A 33 -1.43 -13.46 3.36
CA ILE A 33 -2.06 -13.17 2.06
C ILE A 33 -1.90 -14.35 1.10
N THR A 34 -0.67 -14.85 0.96
CA THR A 34 -0.39 -16.00 0.07
C THR A 34 -0.98 -17.31 0.59
N ALA A 35 -0.86 -17.60 1.89
CA ALA A 35 -1.31 -18.86 2.47
C ALA A 35 -2.83 -19.03 2.46
N GLU A 36 -3.56 -17.94 2.73
CA GLU A 36 -5.03 -17.93 2.79
C GLU A 36 -5.68 -17.51 1.46
N ASN A 37 -4.89 -17.19 0.42
CA ASN A 37 -5.37 -16.65 -0.86
C ASN A 37 -6.27 -15.40 -0.67
N ILE A 38 -5.85 -14.49 0.23
CA ILE A 38 -6.59 -13.27 0.50
C ILE A 38 -6.58 -12.40 -0.75
N PRO A 39 -7.74 -11.92 -1.24
CA PRO A 39 -7.81 -11.10 -2.43
C PRO A 39 -7.15 -9.73 -2.15
N VAL A 40 -6.08 -9.44 -2.88
CA VAL A 40 -5.27 -8.22 -2.70
C VAL A 40 -5.05 -7.49 -4.01
N VAL A 41 -4.82 -6.19 -3.90
CA VAL A 41 -4.56 -5.27 -5.02
C VAL A 41 -3.58 -4.18 -4.58
N THR A 42 -2.92 -3.54 -5.51
CA THR A 42 -2.08 -2.35 -5.26
C THR A 42 -2.16 -1.40 -6.45
N SER A 43 -1.38 -0.32 -6.47
CA SER A 43 -1.33 0.64 -7.58
C SER A 43 0.05 0.73 -8.23
N SER A 44 0.08 1.27 -9.45
CA SER A 44 1.34 1.61 -10.13
C SER A 44 2.16 2.63 -9.33
N GLU A 45 1.51 3.52 -8.58
CA GLU A 45 2.18 4.50 -7.72
C GLU A 45 2.86 3.82 -6.53
N VAL A 46 2.24 2.81 -5.91
CA VAL A 46 2.89 2.01 -4.84
C VAL A 46 4.14 1.32 -5.37
N VAL A 47 4.06 0.67 -6.53
CA VAL A 47 5.22 -0.01 -7.14
C VAL A 47 6.32 1.01 -7.49
N GLN A 48 5.92 2.17 -8.03
CA GLN A 48 6.84 3.27 -8.32
C GLN A 48 7.52 3.76 -7.04
N GLU A 49 6.79 3.89 -5.93
CA GLU A 49 7.31 4.35 -4.65
C GLU A 49 8.37 3.40 -4.09
N ILE A 50 8.11 2.09 -4.14
CA ILE A 50 9.10 1.06 -3.75
C ILE A 50 10.38 1.23 -4.57
N ILE A 51 10.26 1.31 -5.90
CA ILE A 51 11.41 1.46 -6.80
C ILE A 51 12.16 2.76 -6.47
N HIS A 52 11.45 3.88 -6.37
CA HIS A 52 12.01 5.19 -6.07
C HIS A 52 12.77 5.17 -4.74
N ARG A 53 12.18 4.56 -3.70
CA ARG A 53 12.81 4.46 -2.38
C ARG A 53 14.15 3.72 -2.43
N TYR A 54 14.22 2.55 -3.06
CA TYR A 54 15.48 1.81 -3.11
C TYR A 54 16.52 2.44 -4.06
N LEU A 55 16.08 3.08 -5.16
CA LEU A 55 16.99 3.82 -6.05
C LEU A 55 17.59 5.05 -5.37
N SER A 56 16.80 5.83 -4.62
CA SER A 56 17.30 6.97 -3.84
C SER A 56 18.33 6.57 -2.77
N LEU A 57 18.25 5.34 -2.26
CA LEU A 57 19.23 4.74 -1.35
C LEU A 57 20.45 4.13 -2.07
N GLN A 58 20.56 4.28 -3.40
CA GLN A 58 21.60 3.68 -4.24
C GLN A 58 21.62 2.14 -4.19
N ARG A 59 20.44 1.51 -4.09
CA ARG A 59 20.28 0.04 -3.99
C ARG A 59 19.48 -0.54 -5.15
N PRO A 60 19.96 -0.44 -6.40
CA PRO A 60 19.19 -0.85 -7.59
C PRO A 60 18.82 -2.33 -7.61
N ARG A 61 19.70 -3.22 -7.10
CA ARG A 61 19.37 -4.66 -6.99
C ARG A 61 18.19 -4.91 -6.05
N GLN A 62 18.13 -4.18 -4.93
CA GLN A 62 17.01 -4.30 -3.99
C GLN A 62 15.73 -3.68 -4.58
N ALA A 63 15.83 -2.60 -5.36
CA ALA A 63 14.67 -2.02 -6.05
C ALA A 63 13.98 -3.05 -6.96
N VAL A 64 14.76 -3.75 -7.79
CA VAL A 64 14.26 -4.82 -8.67
C VAL A 64 13.67 -5.97 -7.86
N GLN A 65 14.42 -6.46 -6.86
CA GLN A 65 14.00 -7.59 -6.05
C GLN A 65 12.68 -7.31 -5.33
N VAL A 66 12.62 -6.24 -4.52
CA VAL A 66 11.45 -5.96 -3.67
C VAL A 66 10.22 -5.66 -4.50
N ALA A 67 10.35 -4.90 -5.60
CA ALA A 67 9.21 -4.62 -6.48
C ALA A 67 8.70 -5.89 -7.19
N SER A 68 9.60 -6.77 -7.66
CA SER A 68 9.22 -8.01 -8.35
C SER A 68 8.58 -9.03 -7.40
N ASP A 69 9.17 -9.20 -6.21
CA ASP A 69 8.63 -10.09 -5.18
C ASP A 69 7.26 -9.59 -4.71
N PHE A 70 7.10 -8.27 -4.54
CA PHE A 70 5.82 -7.66 -4.17
C PHE A 70 4.73 -7.90 -5.22
N MET A 71 5.03 -7.68 -6.51
CA MET A 71 4.08 -7.95 -7.60
C MET A 71 3.76 -9.44 -7.79
N THR A 72 4.62 -10.34 -7.27
CA THR A 72 4.30 -11.78 -7.22
C THR A 72 3.25 -12.08 -6.14
N VAL A 73 3.32 -11.40 -4.99
CA VAL A 73 2.33 -11.53 -3.90
C VAL A 73 1.02 -10.80 -4.22
N VAL A 74 1.11 -9.63 -4.86
CA VAL A 74 -0.03 -8.78 -5.21
C VAL A 74 -0.09 -8.62 -6.75
N PRO A 75 -0.65 -9.60 -7.47
CA PRO A 75 -0.57 -9.62 -8.94
C PRO A 75 -1.48 -8.59 -9.63
N SER A 76 -2.45 -8.01 -8.92
CA SER A 76 -3.34 -6.98 -9.46
C SER A 76 -2.78 -5.60 -9.15
N VAL A 77 -2.27 -4.91 -10.18
CA VAL A 77 -1.72 -3.55 -10.09
C VAL A 77 -2.62 -2.59 -10.87
N LEU A 78 -3.29 -1.69 -10.16
CA LEU A 78 -4.18 -0.68 -10.74
C LEU A 78 -3.37 0.50 -11.28
N PRO A 79 -3.68 1.03 -12.47
CA PRO A 79 -3.05 2.25 -12.96
C PRO A 79 -3.56 3.47 -12.19
N ALA A 80 -2.67 4.43 -11.91
CA ALA A 80 -3.09 5.78 -11.58
C ALA A 80 -3.54 6.52 -12.85
N THR A 81 -4.71 7.13 -12.82
CA THR A 81 -5.38 7.76 -13.96
C THR A 81 -5.65 9.23 -13.72
N GLN A 82 -6.06 9.96 -14.76
CA GLN A 82 -6.51 11.34 -14.60
C GLN A 82 -7.70 11.46 -13.63
N SER A 83 -8.61 10.49 -13.62
CA SER A 83 -9.76 10.48 -12.70
C SER A 83 -9.32 10.42 -11.24
N ASP A 84 -8.22 9.72 -10.95
CA ASP A 84 -7.65 9.67 -9.61
C ASP A 84 -7.08 11.03 -9.20
N ILE A 85 -6.37 11.70 -10.10
CA ILE A 85 -5.84 13.06 -9.86
C ILE A 85 -6.98 14.07 -9.64
N GLU A 86 -8.04 14.02 -10.44
CA GLU A 86 -9.22 14.87 -10.24
C GLU A 86 -9.88 14.61 -8.89
N TYR A 87 -9.89 13.36 -8.42
CA TYR A 87 -10.39 13.03 -7.09
C TYR A 87 -9.46 13.55 -6.00
N VAL A 88 -8.13 13.41 -6.13
CA VAL A 88 -7.15 14.00 -5.21
C VAL A 88 -7.44 15.47 -4.96
N LEU A 89 -7.69 16.25 -6.03
CA LEU A 89 -8.02 17.68 -5.91
C LEU A 89 -9.26 17.96 -5.06
N ARG A 90 -10.24 17.03 -5.05
CA ARG A 90 -11.44 17.09 -4.21
C ARG A 90 -11.18 16.63 -2.76
N LEU A 91 -10.21 15.76 -2.53
CA LEU A 91 -9.87 15.21 -1.21
C LEU A 91 -8.98 16.16 -0.38
N ILE A 92 -8.15 16.98 -1.02
CA ILE A 92 -7.23 17.92 -0.34
C ILE A 92 -7.91 18.77 0.75
N PRO A 93 -9.09 19.39 0.51
CA PRO A 93 -9.75 20.21 1.54
C PRO A 93 -10.22 19.39 2.75
N SER A 94 -10.61 18.14 2.55
CA SER A 94 -11.12 17.24 3.61
C SER A 94 -9.98 16.63 4.43
N TYR A 95 -8.83 16.38 3.80
CA TYR A 95 -7.71 15.65 4.39
C TYR A 95 -6.38 16.43 4.27
N PRO A 96 -6.27 17.64 4.86
CA PRO A 96 -5.08 18.49 4.73
C PRO A 96 -3.81 17.90 5.39
N GLY A 97 -3.96 16.88 6.23
CA GLY A 97 -2.84 16.18 6.88
C GLY A 97 -2.20 15.07 6.03
N LEU A 98 -2.83 14.69 4.91
CA LEU A 98 -2.30 13.64 4.03
C LEU A 98 -1.30 14.17 3.01
N SER A 99 -0.30 13.35 2.69
CA SER A 99 0.60 13.66 1.60
C SER A 99 -0.09 13.49 0.24
N ALA A 100 0.50 14.08 -0.81
CA ALA A 100 -0.01 13.90 -2.17
C ALA A 100 -0.04 12.41 -2.61
N ARG A 101 0.88 11.58 -2.10
CA ARG A 101 0.89 10.13 -2.40
C ARG A 101 -0.24 9.41 -1.68
N ASP A 102 -0.44 9.70 -0.40
CA ASP A 102 -1.51 9.07 0.38
C ASP A 102 -2.88 9.44 -0.20
N LEU A 103 -3.07 10.71 -0.58
CA LEU A 103 -4.26 11.16 -1.29
C LEU A 103 -4.46 10.41 -2.61
N LEU A 104 -3.40 10.15 -3.37
CA LEU A 104 -3.47 9.40 -4.61
C LEU A 104 -3.82 7.92 -4.36
N HIS A 105 -3.28 7.30 -3.32
CA HIS A 105 -3.65 5.94 -2.92
C HIS A 105 -5.13 5.86 -2.55
N VAL A 106 -5.62 6.81 -1.73
CA VAL A 106 -7.05 6.92 -1.40
C VAL A 106 -7.89 7.13 -2.66
N ALA A 107 -7.50 8.03 -3.57
CA ALA A 107 -8.25 8.27 -4.80
C ALA A 107 -8.36 7.02 -5.68
N VAL A 108 -7.24 6.29 -5.87
CA VAL A 108 -7.23 5.03 -6.62
C VAL A 108 -8.13 3.99 -5.94
N MET A 109 -8.08 3.87 -4.61
CA MET A 109 -8.93 2.96 -3.86
C MET A 109 -10.42 3.29 -4.07
N LEU A 110 -10.81 4.54 -3.87
CA LEU A 110 -12.21 4.97 -3.98
C LEU A 110 -12.77 4.86 -5.39
N ASN A 111 -11.98 5.19 -6.43
CA ASN A 111 -12.40 5.00 -7.83
C ASN A 111 -12.53 3.52 -8.23
N ASN A 112 -12.01 2.60 -7.42
CA ASN A 112 -12.09 1.15 -7.64
C ASN A 112 -12.93 0.43 -6.58
N ASP A 113 -13.76 1.15 -5.81
CA ASP A 113 -14.64 0.61 -4.76
C ASP A 113 -13.91 -0.19 -3.66
N ILE A 114 -12.63 0.10 -3.42
CA ILE A 114 -11.80 -0.54 -2.40
C ILE A 114 -11.81 0.32 -1.13
N ALA A 115 -12.23 -0.28 -0.02
CA ALA A 115 -12.32 0.43 1.26
C ALA A 115 -11.24 0.00 2.27
N GLN A 116 -10.50 -1.09 2.04
CA GLN A 116 -9.52 -1.59 3.02
C GLN A 116 -8.09 -1.39 2.52
N ILE A 117 -7.21 -0.90 3.40
CA ILE A 117 -5.77 -0.74 3.13
C ILE A 117 -4.93 -1.42 4.20
N LEU A 118 -4.07 -2.36 3.80
CA LEU A 118 -3.01 -2.91 4.66
C LEU A 118 -1.83 -1.94 4.64
N SER A 119 -1.63 -1.21 5.74
CA SER A 119 -0.57 -0.21 5.87
C SER A 119 -0.13 -0.03 7.32
N ALA A 120 1.18 0.14 7.52
CA ALA A 120 1.77 0.54 8.80
C ALA A 120 1.64 2.06 9.09
N ASP A 121 1.11 2.85 8.15
CA ASP A 121 0.96 4.30 8.32
C ASP A 121 -0.41 4.67 8.90
N ALA A 122 -0.41 5.12 10.16
CA ALA A 122 -1.62 5.55 10.86
C ALA A 122 -2.27 6.82 10.28
N HIS A 123 -1.63 7.53 9.33
CA HIS A 123 -2.26 8.65 8.66
C HIS A 123 -3.56 8.26 7.92
N PHE A 124 -3.69 7.01 7.45
CA PHE A 124 -4.95 6.55 6.83
C PHE A 124 -6.10 6.43 7.83
N ASP A 125 -5.84 6.39 9.15
CA ASP A 125 -6.89 6.33 10.18
C ASP A 125 -7.74 7.63 10.23
N GLN A 126 -7.33 8.69 9.53
CA GLN A 126 -8.08 9.94 9.42
C GLN A 126 -9.07 9.99 8.25
N VAL A 127 -9.04 9.00 7.35
CA VAL A 127 -9.86 8.98 6.13
C VAL A 127 -11.13 8.18 6.40
N GLU A 128 -12.28 8.82 6.37
CA GLU A 128 -13.55 8.19 6.75
C GLU A 128 -13.96 7.06 5.80
N GLU A 129 -13.58 7.14 4.53
CA GLU A 129 -13.96 6.17 3.51
C GLU A 129 -13.06 4.92 3.46
N VAL A 130 -11.94 4.90 4.20
CA VAL A 130 -11.02 3.76 4.20
C VAL A 130 -10.73 3.21 5.59
N ASP A 131 -10.72 1.88 5.70
CA ASP A 131 -10.33 1.15 6.88
C ASP A 131 -8.87 0.70 6.77
N ARG A 132 -8.01 1.24 7.62
CA ARG A 132 -6.63 0.76 7.72
C ARG A 132 -6.56 -0.54 8.51
N LEU A 133 -6.00 -1.57 7.88
CA LEU A 133 -5.59 -2.81 8.50
C LEU A 133 -4.14 -2.67 8.95
N ASP A 134 -3.93 -2.59 10.26
CA ASP A 134 -2.58 -2.57 10.82
C ASP A 134 -1.88 -3.93 10.62
N PRO A 135 -0.62 -3.99 10.12
CA PRO A 135 0.06 -5.25 9.89
C PRO A 135 0.19 -6.14 11.14
N ALA A 136 0.33 -5.58 12.34
CA ALA A 136 0.44 -6.39 13.56
C ALA A 136 -0.87 -7.07 13.90
N SER A 137 -1.99 -6.35 13.80
CA SER A 137 -3.33 -6.90 14.04
C SER A 137 -3.76 -7.85 12.92
N PHE A 138 -3.43 -7.53 11.67
CA PHE A 138 -3.76 -8.36 10.51
C PHE A 138 -2.99 -9.69 10.52
N ALA A 139 -1.72 -9.69 10.90
CA ALA A 139 -0.91 -10.91 10.97
C ALA A 139 -1.31 -11.86 12.12
N ALA A 140 -2.02 -11.36 13.14
CA ALA A 140 -2.34 -12.12 14.35
C ALA A 140 -3.71 -12.85 14.31
N GLN A 141 -4.47 -12.69 13.22
CA GLN A 141 -5.74 -13.38 12.99
C GLN A 141 -5.50 -14.71 12.28
#